data_AF-A0A3M0W9A9-F1
#
_entry.id   AF-A0A3M0W9A9-F1
#
_cell.length_a   1.000
_cell.length_b   1.000
_cell.length_c   1.000
_cell.angle_alpha   90.00
_cell.angle_beta   90.00
_cell.angle_gamma   90.00
#
_symmetry.space_group_name_H-M   'P 1'
#
loop_
_entity.id
_entity.type
_entity.pdbx_description
1 polymer ?
#
loop_
_entity_poly.entity_id
_entity_poly.type
_entity_poly.pdbx_seq_one_letter_code
_entity_poly.pdbx_strand_id
1 'polypeptide(L)'
;LISGAGLASLLLAQALAQAKIPFRIFERDASLSFRGQGYRLRLSAEGLEAIESVLSPGAFARFYDACGKTGGSGFAGLDAITGERNDRGLFRESLGSRDGKIVGIARGQMRSLFLDGIEDRVVFGRQVKGYELVGIRSHVAKQLSGGLLKVYDTGARGIHGQAPTTAFKALGEGWE
;
A
#
# COMPACT_ATOMS: atom_id res chain seq x y z
N LEU A 1 -5.46 -14.15 -7.09
CA LEU A 1 -4.07 -13.87 -7.53
C LEU A 1 -3.82 -12.39 -7.29
N ILE A 2 -2.61 -12.02 -6.85
CA ILE A 2 -2.19 -10.64 -6.65
C ILE A 2 -0.95 -10.39 -7.50
N SER A 3 -0.96 -9.32 -8.29
CA SER A 3 0.17 -8.92 -9.13
C SER A 3 0.94 -7.79 -8.46
N GLY A 4 2.13 -8.11 -7.94
CA GLY A 4 3.03 -7.19 -7.24
C GLY A 4 2.98 -7.35 -5.72
N ALA A 5 4.14 -7.27 -5.08
CA ALA A 5 4.35 -7.26 -3.64
C ALA A 5 4.66 -5.84 -3.13
N GLY A 6 3.86 -4.87 -3.59
CA GLY A 6 3.88 -3.49 -3.09
C GLY A 6 3.18 -3.36 -1.72
N LEU A 7 3.27 -2.19 -1.09
CA LEU A 7 2.69 -1.95 0.24
C LEU A 7 1.20 -2.25 0.32
N ALA A 8 0.41 -1.70 -0.62
CA ALA A 8 -1.03 -1.92 -0.67
C ALA A 8 -1.36 -3.41 -0.91
N SER A 9 -0.65 -4.05 -1.84
CA SER A 9 -0.84 -5.47 -2.18
C SER A 9 -0.49 -6.40 -1.02
N LEU A 10 0.57 -6.09 -0.27
CA LEU A 10 0.96 -6.85 0.92
C LEU A 10 -0.03 -6.65 2.07
N LEU A 11 -0.54 -5.43 2.27
CA LEU A 11 -1.59 -5.20 3.26
C LEU A 11 -2.90 -5.91 2.88
N LEU A 12 -3.30 -5.87 1.60
CA LEU A 12 -4.42 -6.66 1.10
C LEU A 12 -4.21 -8.15 1.34
N ALA A 13 -3.00 -8.66 1.09
CA ALA A 13 -2.67 -10.06 1.34
C ALA A 13 -2.79 -10.44 2.83
N GLN A 14 -2.40 -9.55 3.75
CA GLN A 14 -2.62 -9.73 5.18
C GLN A 14 -4.12 -9.83 5.51
N ALA A 15 -4.95 -8.94 4.96
CA ALA A 15 -6.39 -9.00 5.14
C ALA A 15 -7.00 -10.33 4.64
N LEU A 16 -6.57 -10.78 3.44
CA LEU A 16 -7.00 -12.07 2.90
C LEU A 16 -6.52 -13.25 3.74
N ALA A 17 -5.31 -13.18 4.29
CA ALA A 17 -4.77 -14.22 5.17
C ALA A 17 -5.61 -14.36 6.44
N GLN A 18 -5.97 -13.23 7.08
CA GLN A 18 -6.85 -13.23 8.26
C GLN A 18 -8.25 -13.78 7.94
N ALA A 19 -8.79 -13.42 6.78
CA ALA A 19 -10.07 -13.95 6.30
C ALA A 19 -10.00 -15.40 5.83
N LYS A 20 -8.83 -16.05 5.90
CA LYS A 20 -8.57 -17.42 5.42
C LYS A 20 -8.91 -17.62 3.93
N ILE A 21 -8.80 -16.55 3.15
CA ILE A 21 -9.02 -16.57 1.71
C ILE A 21 -7.70 -16.98 1.01
N PRO A 22 -7.67 -18.05 0.19
CA PRO A 22 -6.46 -18.44 -0.51
C PRO A 22 -6.00 -17.40 -1.53
N PHE A 23 -4.70 -17.10 -1.55
CA PHE A 23 -4.10 -16.19 -2.53
C PHE A 23 -2.66 -16.57 -2.88
N ARG A 24 -2.15 -15.96 -3.95
CA ARG A 24 -0.75 -16.03 -4.39
C ARG A 24 -0.33 -14.66 -4.90
N ILE A 25 0.84 -14.18 -4.52
CA ILE A 25 1.44 -12.93 -4.98
C ILE A 25 2.55 -13.24 -5.98
N PHE A 26 2.56 -12.54 -7.12
CA PHE A 26 3.65 -12.60 -8.09
C PHE A 26 4.34 -11.25 -8.17
N GLU A 27 5.63 -11.19 -7.84
CA GLU A 27 6.43 -9.96 -7.84
C GLU A 27 7.49 -10.02 -8.94
N ARG A 28 7.62 -8.93 -9.71
CA ARG A 28 8.61 -8.81 -10.79
C ARG A 28 10.03 -8.71 -10.26
N ASP A 29 10.22 -8.07 -9.12
CA ASP A 29 11.53 -7.91 -8.48
C ASP A 29 12.07 -9.28 -8.02
N ALA A 30 13.39 -9.48 -8.06
CA ALA A 30 14.00 -10.77 -7.72
C ALA A 30 13.97 -11.10 -6.22
N SER A 31 13.81 -10.08 -5.38
CA SER A 31 13.69 -10.21 -3.92
C SER A 31 13.04 -8.95 -3.34
N LEU A 32 12.73 -9.00 -2.05
CA LEU A 32 12.22 -7.84 -1.30
C LEU A 32 13.22 -6.66 -1.26
N SER A 33 14.52 -6.97 -1.23
CA SER A 33 15.64 -6.01 -1.13
C SER A 33 16.18 -5.53 -2.48
N PHE A 34 15.65 -6.02 -3.61
CA PHE A 34 16.19 -5.76 -4.95
C PHE A 34 16.25 -4.27 -5.35
N ARG A 35 15.42 -3.41 -4.76
CA ARG A 35 15.46 -1.95 -4.99
C ARG A 35 16.05 -1.24 -3.78
N GLY A 36 16.78 -0.15 -4.01
CA GLY A 36 17.09 0.81 -2.95
C GLY A 36 15.81 1.35 -2.32
N GLN A 37 15.50 0.93 -1.10
CA GLN A 37 14.31 1.34 -0.34
C GLN A 37 14.61 2.50 0.64
N GLY A 38 15.52 3.40 0.27
CA GLY A 38 16.12 4.37 1.19
C GLY A 38 15.21 5.50 1.67
N TYR A 39 14.01 5.65 1.11
CA TYR A 39 13.08 6.71 1.50
C TYR A 39 12.10 6.28 2.59
N ARG A 40 11.67 7.26 3.39
CA ARG A 40 10.66 7.10 4.44
C ARG A 40 9.30 7.59 3.95
N LEU A 41 8.26 6.95 4.45
CA LEU A 41 6.87 7.32 4.23
C LEU A 41 6.34 7.99 5.49
N ARG A 42 5.63 9.11 5.32
CA ARG A 42 4.74 9.65 6.35
C ARG A 42 3.40 8.91 6.25
N LEU A 43 2.86 8.51 7.39
CA LEU A 43 1.58 7.83 7.47
C LEU A 43 0.52 8.85 7.93
N SER A 44 -0.57 8.97 7.16
CA SER A 44 -1.74 9.73 7.62
C SER A 44 -2.46 8.99 8.75
N ALA A 45 -3.43 9.65 9.38
CA ALA A 45 -4.24 9.01 10.42
C ALA A 45 -5.03 7.83 9.84
N GLU A 46 -5.68 8.05 8.70
CA GLU A 46 -6.47 7.05 7.98
C GLU A 46 -5.61 5.87 7.53
N GLY A 47 -4.38 6.16 7.08
CA GLY A 47 -3.42 5.12 6.72
C GLY A 47 -3.03 4.24 7.90
N LEU A 48 -2.85 4.80 9.09
CA LEU A 48 -2.57 4.01 10.30
C LEU A 48 -3.77 3.17 10.73
N GLU A 49 -4.98 3.73 10.69
CA GLU A 49 -6.23 3.02 11.02
C GLU A 49 -6.48 1.84 10.06
N ALA A 50 -6.27 2.05 8.76
CA ALA A 50 -6.37 0.99 7.77
C ALA A 50 -5.36 -0.14 8.04
N ILE A 51 -4.14 0.19 8.45
CA ILE A 51 -3.13 -0.82 8.78
C ILE A 51 -3.51 -1.57 10.07
N GLU A 52 -3.96 -0.86 11.10
CA GLU A 52 -4.36 -1.45 12.38
C GLU A 52 -5.56 -2.37 12.25
N SER A 53 -6.55 -2.00 11.43
CA SER A 53 -7.74 -2.84 11.18
C SER A 53 -7.42 -4.15 10.45
N VAL A 54 -6.28 -4.22 9.76
CA VAL A 54 -5.89 -5.37 8.94
C VAL A 54 -4.85 -6.25 9.61
N LEU A 55 -3.94 -5.69 10.40
CA LEU A 55 -2.90 -6.46 11.09
C LEU A 55 -3.45 -7.08 12.37
N SER A 56 -2.88 -8.22 12.78
CA SER A 56 -3.18 -8.75 14.11
C SER A 56 -2.63 -7.81 15.17
N PRO A 57 -3.16 -7.79 16.40
CA PRO A 57 -2.68 -6.88 17.44
C PRO A 57 -1.16 -6.96 17.65
N GLY A 58 -0.58 -8.17 17.62
CA GLY A 58 0.86 -8.37 17.73
C GLY A 58 1.65 -7.87 16.52
N ALA A 59 1.14 -8.05 15.30
CA ALA A 59 1.80 -7.56 14.09
C ALA A 59 1.72 -6.02 14.01
N PHE A 60 0.59 -5.43 14.38
CA PHE A 60 0.45 -3.99 14.46
C PHE A 60 1.39 -3.38 15.50
N ALA A 61 1.53 -4.00 16.68
CA ALA A 61 2.46 -3.53 17.70
C ALA A 61 3.91 -3.49 17.17
N ARG A 62 4.37 -4.55 16.50
CA ARG A 62 5.71 -4.58 15.85
C ARG A 62 5.84 -3.50 14.78
N PHE A 63 4.80 -3.33 13.96
CA PHE A 63 4.78 -2.31 12.92
C PHE A 63 4.87 -0.89 13.51
N TYR A 64 4.06 -0.61 14.52
CA TYR A 64 4.01 0.71 15.14
C TYR A 64 5.30 0.99 15.91
N ASP A 65 5.89 0.00 16.58
CA ASP A 65 7.21 0.12 17.23
C ASP A 65 8.30 0.56 16.25
N ALA A 66 8.36 -0.08 15.08
CA ALA A 66 9.28 0.27 13.99
C ALA A 66 9.08 1.68 13.39
N CYS A 67 7.93 2.32 13.62
CA CYS A 67 7.69 3.68 13.16
C CYS A 67 8.45 4.71 14.00
N GLY A 68 9.07 5.68 13.31
CA GLY A 68 9.50 6.93 13.93
C GLY A 68 8.28 7.78 14.27
N LYS A 69 8.28 8.39 15.46
CA LYS A 69 7.15 9.18 15.99
C LYS A 69 7.72 10.50 16.48
N THR A 70 7.56 11.57 15.71
CA THR A 70 8.11 12.88 16.06
C THR A 70 6.99 13.87 16.33
N GLY A 71 7.14 14.70 17.37
CA GLY A 71 6.20 15.80 17.67
C GLY A 71 6.49 17.05 16.85
N GLY A 72 6.93 16.89 15.59
CA GLY A 72 7.60 17.94 14.81
C GLY A 72 6.88 19.29 14.81
N SER A 73 7.65 20.37 14.65
CA SER A 73 7.20 21.77 14.70
C SER A 73 6.30 22.21 13.54
N GLY A 74 5.75 21.27 12.76
CA GLY A 74 5.05 21.54 11.51
C GLY A 74 5.97 22.01 10.41
N PHE A 75 5.39 22.58 9.35
CA PHE A 75 6.16 23.23 8.29
C PHE A 75 6.79 24.53 8.80
N ALA A 76 8.06 24.73 8.46
CA ALA A 76 8.75 26.00 8.64
C ALA A 76 9.19 26.53 7.28
N GLY A 77 8.92 27.80 7.02
CA GLY A 77 9.36 28.48 5.82
C GLY A 77 10.69 29.14 6.12
N LEU A 78 11.69 28.90 5.29
CA LEU A 78 13.01 29.52 5.41
C LEU A 78 13.30 30.26 4.12
N ASP A 79 13.81 31.47 4.24
CA ASP A 79 14.45 32.15 3.11
C ASP A 79 15.70 31.34 2.72
N ALA A 80 15.78 30.93 1.45
CA ALA A 80 16.86 30.06 1.00
C ALA A 80 18.23 30.77 0.94
N ILE A 81 18.26 32.10 0.93
CA ILE A 81 19.47 32.91 0.83
C ILE A 81 19.93 33.33 2.23
N THR A 82 19.03 33.81 3.08
CA THR A 82 19.37 34.34 4.42
C THR A 82 19.26 33.29 5.52
N GLY A 83 18.51 32.21 5.31
CA GLY A 83 18.20 31.20 6.33
C GLY A 83 17.21 31.68 7.39
N GLU A 84 16.66 32.89 7.25
CA GLU A 84 15.70 33.45 8.19
C GLU A 84 14.32 32.82 8.01
N ARG A 85 13.57 32.75 9.11
CA ARG A 85 12.21 32.20 9.08
C ARG A 85 11.25 33.14 8.35
N ASN A 86 10.62 32.62 7.31
CA ASN A 86 9.60 33.30 6.53
C ASN A 86 8.43 32.34 6.26
N ASP A 87 7.41 32.41 7.12
CA ASP A 87 6.24 31.53 7.05
C ASP A 87 5.13 32.04 6.12
N ARG A 88 5.37 33.10 5.33
CA ARG A 88 4.36 33.67 4.44
C ARG A 88 3.98 32.65 3.36
N GLY A 89 2.69 32.34 3.28
CA GLY A 89 2.14 31.43 2.26
C GLY A 89 2.31 29.94 2.57
N LEU A 90 2.73 29.56 3.78
CA LEU A 90 2.76 28.16 4.19
C LEU A 90 1.34 27.57 4.28
N PHE A 91 1.14 26.48 3.54
CA PHE A 91 -0.04 25.63 3.71
C PHE A 91 -0.04 25.04 5.13
N ARG A 92 -1.05 25.39 5.92
CA ARG A 92 -1.30 24.84 7.27
C ARG A 92 -2.03 23.49 7.18
N GLU A 93 -1.49 22.55 6.41
CA GLU A 93 -1.98 21.18 6.52
C GLU A 93 -1.39 20.51 7.76
N SER A 94 -2.25 19.83 8.52
CA SER A 94 -1.81 19.03 9.64
C SER A 94 -0.99 17.85 9.11
N LEU A 95 0.30 17.82 9.47
CA LEU A 95 1.16 16.67 9.22
C LEU A 95 0.98 15.57 10.27
N GLY A 96 0.25 15.89 11.34
CA GLY A 96 -0.04 14.98 12.44
C GLY A 96 -0.86 13.78 11.98
N SER A 97 -0.58 12.66 12.60
CA SER A 97 -1.30 11.41 12.48
C SER A 97 -1.84 11.07 13.88
N ARG A 98 -1.54 9.89 14.40
CA ARG A 98 -1.94 9.47 15.75
C ARG A 98 -1.29 10.30 16.85
N ASP A 99 -2.08 10.69 17.84
CA ASP A 99 -1.67 11.49 19.01
C ASP A 99 -1.00 12.83 18.66
N GLY A 100 -1.34 13.41 17.50
CA GLY A 100 -0.71 14.63 17.00
C GLY A 100 0.76 14.45 16.57
N LYS A 101 1.26 13.21 16.51
CA LYS A 101 2.63 12.91 16.10
C LYS A 101 2.72 12.73 14.58
N ILE A 102 3.84 13.11 14.01
CA ILE A 102 4.22 12.74 12.65
C ILE A 102 4.79 11.32 12.72
N VAL A 103 4.04 10.37 12.19
CA VAL A 103 4.42 8.96 12.16
C VAL A 103 5.00 8.64 10.80
N GLY A 104 6.17 8.01 10.76
CA GLY A 104 6.75 7.56 9.51
C GLY A 104 7.67 6.36 9.63
N ILE A 105 7.83 5.63 8.55
CA ILE A 105 8.57 4.36 8.50
C ILE A 105 9.37 4.25 7.21
N ALA A 106 10.52 3.56 7.25
CA ALA A 106 11.26 3.24 6.03
C ALA A 106 10.43 2.29 5.15
N ARG A 107 10.30 2.58 3.85
CA ARG A 107 9.45 1.78 2.96
C ARG A 107 9.84 0.30 2.95
N GLY A 108 11.13 0.00 2.94
CA GLY A 108 11.63 -1.38 2.95
C GLY A 108 11.22 -2.13 4.23
N GLN A 109 11.34 -1.47 5.38
CA GLN A 109 10.94 -2.03 6.67
C GLN A 109 9.44 -2.31 6.71
N MET A 110 8.61 -1.37 6.23
CA MET A 110 7.16 -1.55 6.13
C MET A 110 6.77 -2.74 5.23
N ARG A 111 7.42 -2.89 4.07
CA ARG A 111 7.21 -4.06 3.20
C ARG A 111 7.59 -5.37 3.90
N SER A 112 8.71 -5.38 4.62
CA SER A 112 9.16 -6.56 5.37
C SER A 112 8.15 -6.96 6.44
N LEU A 113 7.64 -5.99 7.20
CA LEU A 113 6.65 -6.23 8.24
C LEU A 113 5.31 -6.73 7.67
N PHE A 114 4.90 -6.25 6.50
CA PHE A 114 3.68 -6.75 5.85
C PHE A 114 3.86 -8.10 5.14
N LEU A 115 5.10 -8.51 4.87
CA LEU A 115 5.39 -9.82 4.30
C LEU A 115 5.42 -10.92 5.38
N ASP A 116 5.66 -10.55 6.64
CA ASP A 116 5.75 -11.46 7.79
C ASP A 116 4.55 -12.42 7.86
N GLY A 117 4.83 -13.72 7.83
CA GLY A 117 3.84 -14.80 7.90
C GLY A 117 3.11 -15.12 6.59
N ILE A 118 3.45 -14.47 5.48
CA ILE A 118 2.91 -14.75 4.14
C ILE A 118 4.01 -14.90 3.06
N GLU A 119 5.27 -15.08 3.47
CA GLU A 119 6.44 -15.21 2.60
C GLU A 119 6.27 -16.35 1.60
N ASP A 120 5.78 -17.49 2.08
CA ASP A 120 5.53 -18.71 1.32
C ASP A 120 4.49 -18.50 0.22
N ARG A 121 3.69 -17.43 0.30
CA ARG A 121 2.64 -17.03 -0.66
C ARG A 121 3.14 -16.07 -1.73
N VAL A 122 4.40 -15.63 -1.69
CA VAL A 122 5.00 -14.76 -2.70
C VAL A 122 5.95 -15.52 -3.62
N VAL A 123 5.84 -15.26 -4.92
CA VAL A 123 6.79 -15.74 -5.95
C VAL A 123 7.49 -14.55 -6.57
N PHE A 124 8.78 -14.41 -6.27
CA PHE A 124 9.64 -13.36 -6.84
C PHE A 124 10.13 -13.71 -8.25
N GLY A 125 10.63 -12.72 -8.98
CA GLY A 125 11.10 -12.88 -10.37
C GLY A 125 10.01 -13.30 -11.35
N ARG A 126 8.75 -12.94 -11.07
CA ARG A 126 7.56 -13.26 -11.88
C ARG A 126 6.75 -12.01 -12.15
N GLN A 127 6.90 -11.48 -13.36
CA GLN A 127 6.08 -10.39 -13.86
C GLN A 127 4.79 -10.94 -14.49
N VAL A 128 3.65 -10.52 -13.96
CA VAL A 128 2.36 -10.75 -14.62
C VAL A 128 2.29 -9.85 -15.86
N LYS A 129 2.08 -10.46 -17.03
CA LYS A 129 2.03 -9.76 -18.33
C LYS A 129 0.60 -9.48 -18.82
N GLY A 130 -0.38 -10.19 -18.26
CA GLY A 130 -1.78 -10.09 -18.64
C GLY A 130 -2.60 -11.17 -17.94
N TYR A 131 -3.91 -11.15 -18.17
CA TYR A 131 -4.83 -12.18 -17.73
C TYR A 131 -5.86 -12.44 -18.84
N GLU A 132 -6.45 -13.62 -18.83
CA GLU A 132 -7.60 -13.97 -19.67
C GLU A 132 -8.76 -14.35 -18.75
N LEU A 133 -9.93 -13.76 -19.00
CA LEU A 133 -11.12 -14.03 -18.20
C LEU A 133 -11.79 -15.33 -18.67
N VAL A 134 -11.43 -16.44 -18.04
CA VAL A 134 -12.01 -17.76 -18.35
C VAL A 134 -13.14 -18.09 -17.36
N GLY A 135 -14.20 -17.28 -17.35
CA GLY A 135 -15.43 -17.49 -16.56
C GLY A 135 -15.27 -18.00 -15.12
N ILE A 136 -16.32 -18.62 -14.56
CA ILE A 136 -16.24 -19.35 -13.29
C ILE A 136 -15.72 -20.76 -13.60
N ARG A 137 -14.52 -21.10 -13.11
CA ARG A 137 -13.90 -22.43 -13.33
C ARG A 137 -14.55 -23.58 -12.55
N SER A 138 -15.22 -23.29 -11.43
CA SER A 138 -15.94 -24.32 -10.65
C SER A 138 -17.35 -24.53 -11.19
N HIS A 139 -17.65 -25.76 -11.63
CA HIS A 139 -18.98 -26.14 -12.08
C HIS A 139 -20.04 -25.93 -10.98
N VAL A 140 -19.70 -26.25 -9.73
CA VAL A 140 -20.58 -26.07 -8.56
C VAL A 140 -20.82 -24.58 -8.30
N ALA A 141 -19.77 -23.75 -8.33
CA ALA A 141 -19.92 -22.31 -8.11
C ALA A 141 -20.74 -21.64 -9.23
N LYS A 142 -20.56 -22.09 -10.48
CA LYS A 142 -21.31 -21.59 -11.63
C LYS A 142 -22.81 -21.92 -11.52
N GLN A 143 -23.13 -23.14 -11.07
CA GLN A 143 -24.50 -23.60 -10.84
C GLN A 143 -25.17 -22.84 -9.70
N LEU A 144 -24.48 -22.71 -8.56
CA LEU A 144 -25.03 -22.06 -7.36
C LEU A 144 -25.15 -20.54 -7.50
N SER A 145 -24.25 -19.90 -8.24
CA SER A 145 -24.29 -18.45 -8.43
C SER A 145 -25.19 -18.02 -9.58
N GLY A 146 -25.73 -18.94 -10.38
CA GLY A 146 -26.40 -18.60 -11.65
C GLY A 146 -25.52 -17.77 -12.59
N GLY A 147 -24.19 -17.95 -12.55
CA GLY A 147 -23.24 -17.10 -13.28
C GLY A 147 -23.02 -15.67 -12.73
N LEU A 148 -23.65 -15.29 -11.61
CA LEU A 148 -23.55 -13.94 -11.01
C LEU A 148 -22.24 -13.68 -10.25
N LEU A 149 -21.41 -14.70 -10.02
CA LEU A 149 -20.14 -14.58 -9.30
C LEU A 149 -19.14 -13.80 -10.16
N LYS A 150 -18.82 -12.57 -9.74
CA LYS A 150 -17.89 -11.68 -10.45
C LYS A 150 -16.45 -11.99 -10.04
N VAL A 151 -15.57 -12.08 -11.04
CA VAL A 151 -14.11 -12.04 -10.83
C VAL A 151 -13.73 -10.59 -10.62
N TYR A 152 -13.25 -10.25 -9.42
CA TYR A 152 -12.79 -8.89 -9.11
C TYR A 152 -11.30 -8.77 -9.41
N ASP A 153 -10.94 -7.97 -10.41
CA ASP A 153 -9.58 -7.42 -10.51
C ASP A 153 -9.51 -6.21 -9.58
N THR A 154 -8.83 -6.38 -8.43
CA THR A 154 -8.65 -5.28 -7.47
C THR A 154 -7.74 -4.17 -8.00
N GLY A 155 -7.16 -4.32 -9.20
CA GLY A 155 -6.50 -3.23 -9.91
C GLY A 155 -5.41 -2.54 -9.11
N ALA A 156 -4.79 -3.22 -8.13
CA ALA A 156 -3.78 -2.68 -7.22
C ALA A 156 -2.45 -2.41 -7.96
N ARG A 157 -2.50 -1.54 -8.97
CA ARG A 157 -1.36 -0.89 -9.59
C ARG A 157 -0.97 0.22 -8.63
N GLY A 158 -0.07 -0.09 -7.70
CA GLY A 158 0.58 0.94 -6.90
C GLY A 158 1.17 2.00 -7.84
N ILE A 159 0.73 3.25 -7.67
CA ILE A 159 1.28 4.41 -8.38
C ILE A 159 2.72 4.58 -7.89
N HIS A 160 3.65 3.95 -8.60
CA HIS A 160 5.07 4.25 -8.48
C HIS A 160 5.44 5.15 -9.65
N GLY A 161 5.46 6.45 -9.39
CA GLY A 161 6.38 7.40 -10.02
C GLY A 161 6.21 7.73 -11.51
N GLN A 162 5.42 7.00 -12.30
CA GLN A 162 5.09 7.37 -13.69
C GLN A 162 3.75 6.78 -14.12
N ALA A 163 2.68 7.53 -13.87
CA ALA A 163 1.48 7.45 -14.68
C ALA A 163 0.98 8.89 -14.83
N PRO A 164 1.09 9.52 -16.01
CA PRO A 164 0.44 10.80 -16.21
C PRO A 164 -1.07 10.59 -16.02
N THR A 165 -1.71 11.49 -15.27
CA THR A 165 -3.14 11.50 -14.92
C THR A 165 -4.06 11.33 -16.15
N THR A 166 -3.53 11.59 -17.35
CA THR A 166 -4.19 11.40 -18.64
C THR A 166 -4.48 9.93 -19.01
N ALA A 167 -3.78 8.95 -18.44
CA ALA A 167 -3.97 7.54 -18.76
C ALA A 167 -5.33 6.97 -18.32
N PHE A 168 -6.07 7.69 -17.46
CA PHE A 168 -7.39 7.27 -16.95
C PHE A 168 -8.57 8.04 -17.57
N LYS A 169 -8.33 9.08 -18.39
CA LYS A 169 -9.40 9.80 -19.10
C LYS A 169 -10.23 8.91 -20.04
N ALA A 170 -9.62 7.86 -20.60
CA ALA A 170 -10.29 6.94 -21.50
C ALA A 170 -11.17 5.90 -20.78
N LEU A 171 -11.12 5.83 -19.44
CA LEU A 171 -11.84 4.83 -18.64
C LEU A 171 -13.14 5.38 -18.02
N GLY A 172 -13.48 6.65 -18.25
CA GLY A 172 -14.78 7.22 -17.85
C GLY A 172 -15.03 7.33 -16.34
N GLU A 173 -14.04 7.02 -15.50
CA GLU A 173 -14.16 7.13 -14.04
C GLU A 173 -13.22 8.21 -13.48
N GLY A 174 -13.85 9.32 -13.11
CA GLY A 174 -13.29 10.46 -12.40
C GLY A 174 -14.42 11.46 -12.18
N TRP A 175 -14.68 11.81 -10.92
CA TRP A 175 -15.62 12.88 -10.59
C TRP A 175 -15.06 14.22 -11.10
N GLU A 176 -15.95 15.12 -11.52
CA GLU A 176 -15.63 16.47 -12.05
C GLU A 176 -14.70 17.28 -11.15
#